data_AF-A0A453RHA9-F1
#
_entry.id   AF-A0A453RHA9-F1
#
_cell.length_a   1.000
_cell.length_b   1.000
_cell.length_c   1.000
_cell.angle_alpha   90.00
_cell.angle_beta   90.00
_cell.angle_gamma   90.00
#
_symmetry.space_group_name_H-M   'P 1'
#
loop_
_entity.id
_entity.type
_entity.pdbx_description
1 polymer ?
#
loop_
_entity_poly.entity_id
_entity_poly.type
_entity_poly.pdbx_seq_one_letter_code
_entity_poly.pdbx_strand_id
1 'polypeptide(L)'
;MDMVKQKDDQWALYAKAFLDRTRLALASKGEQYYNMMQPSAEYLGSLLNVEEWAVDIFTEEVIRGGSAATLSALLNRFDPVLRNVAHLGSWQVISPVEVTGYIVVVDKLLSVQNKTYDKPTVLVAKSVKGEEEIPDGVVGVITPDMPDVLSHVSVRARNCKVLFATCFDPNTLSEFQGHEGKVFSFKTTSADVTYREVSDSELMQSSSSDAQGGEAIPSLSLVKKKFLGKYAISAEEFSDEMVGAKSRNIAYLKGKVPSWVGIPTSVAIPFGTFEKILSDETNKEVAQNIQMLKGRLAQEDFSALGEIRKTVLNLTAPTQPVKELKEKMLSSGMPWPGDESDHRWEQAWMAIKKVWASKWNERAYFSTRKVKLDHEYLSMAVLVQEIVNADYAFVIHTTNPSSGDSSEIYAEVVKGLGETLVGAYPGRAMSFVCKKDDLDSPKVLGYPSKPIGLFIKRSIIFRSDSNGEDLEGYAGAGLYDSVPMDVEDEVVLDYTTDPLITDSGFRNSILSSIARAGHAIEELYGSPQDVEGVVKDGKIYVVQTRPQM
;
A
#
# COMPACT_ATOMS: atom_id res chain seq x y z
N MET A 1 2.56 -18.71 -28.52
CA MET A 1 2.70 -20.03 -29.17
C MET A 1 4.01 -20.71 -28.78
N ASP A 2 5.13 -20.00 -28.68
CA ASP A 2 6.42 -20.65 -28.39
C ASP A 2 6.55 -21.19 -26.96
N MET A 3 5.96 -20.54 -25.95
CA MET A 3 5.87 -21.09 -24.57
C MET A 3 5.07 -22.40 -24.51
N VAL A 4 3.94 -22.48 -25.26
CA VAL A 4 3.11 -23.69 -25.35
C VAL A 4 3.88 -24.84 -26.02
N LYS A 5 4.68 -24.53 -27.05
CA LYS A 5 5.55 -25.52 -27.72
C LYS A 5 6.66 -26.06 -26.81
N GLN A 6 7.09 -25.27 -25.83
CA GLN A 6 8.14 -25.65 -24.87
C GLN A 6 7.60 -26.45 -23.67
N LYS A 7 6.29 -26.73 -23.60
CA LYS A 7 5.62 -27.38 -22.44
C LYS A 7 5.90 -26.67 -21.11
N ASP A 8 6.10 -25.35 -21.16
CA ASP A 8 6.31 -24.53 -19.98
C ASP A 8 4.94 -24.04 -19.48
N ASP A 9 4.50 -24.54 -18.32
CA ASP A 9 3.21 -24.19 -17.70
C ASP A 9 3.07 -22.68 -17.40
N GLN A 10 4.16 -21.89 -17.50
CA GLN A 10 4.12 -20.43 -17.45
C GLN A 10 3.27 -19.80 -18.57
N TRP A 11 2.97 -20.50 -19.67
CA TRP A 11 2.06 -19.98 -20.70
C TRP A 11 0.68 -19.67 -20.14
N ALA A 12 0.20 -20.47 -19.17
CA ALA A 12 -1.12 -20.30 -18.57
C ALA A 12 -1.15 -19.08 -17.63
N LEU A 13 -0.08 -18.86 -16.87
CA LEU A 13 0.11 -17.65 -16.07
C LEU A 13 0.15 -16.38 -16.94
N TYR A 14 0.85 -16.44 -18.08
CA TYR A 14 0.90 -15.32 -19.02
C TYR A 14 -0.45 -15.03 -19.66
N ALA A 15 -1.16 -16.07 -20.12
CA ALA A 15 -2.52 -15.94 -20.66
C ALA A 15 -3.50 -15.39 -19.61
N LYS A 16 -3.36 -15.80 -18.34
CA LYS A 16 -4.16 -15.28 -17.23
C LYS A 16 -3.92 -13.78 -17.02
N ALA A 17 -2.67 -13.32 -17.06
CA ALA A 17 -2.36 -11.89 -16.93
C ALA A 17 -2.98 -11.06 -18.07
N PHE A 18 -2.99 -11.60 -19.29
CA PHE A 18 -3.69 -10.97 -20.43
C PHE A 18 -5.21 -10.91 -20.23
N LEU A 19 -5.80 -11.99 -19.69
CA LEU A 19 -7.22 -12.04 -19.34
C LEU A 19 -7.56 -10.97 -18.29
N ASP A 20 -6.76 -10.86 -17.23
CA ASP A 20 -6.92 -9.85 -16.18
C ASP A 20 -6.83 -8.43 -16.75
N ARG A 21 -5.81 -8.17 -17.58
CA ARG A 21 -5.62 -6.89 -18.28
C ARG A 21 -6.83 -6.53 -19.14
N THR A 22 -7.38 -7.51 -19.86
CA THR A 22 -8.56 -7.32 -20.73
C THR A 22 -9.81 -7.03 -19.90
N ARG A 23 -9.99 -7.70 -18.76
CA ARG A 23 -11.09 -7.43 -17.83
C ARG A 23 -11.04 -6.01 -17.28
N LEU A 24 -9.84 -5.56 -16.86
CA LEU A 24 -9.63 -4.18 -16.40
C LEU A 24 -9.91 -3.16 -17.51
N ALA A 25 -9.49 -3.44 -18.74
CA ALA A 25 -9.79 -2.57 -19.88
C ALA A 25 -11.30 -2.49 -20.17
N LEU A 26 -12.04 -3.59 -20.05
CA LEU A 26 -13.50 -3.59 -20.17
C LEU A 26 -14.18 -2.79 -19.05
N ALA A 27 -13.72 -2.94 -17.80
CA ALA A 27 -14.24 -2.18 -16.67
C ALA A 27 -14.03 -0.68 -16.86
N SER A 28 -12.80 -0.27 -17.21
CA SER A 28 -12.47 1.13 -17.50
C SER A 28 -13.29 1.69 -18.66
N LYS A 29 -13.48 0.91 -19.73
CA LYS A 29 -14.34 1.32 -20.86
C LYS A 29 -15.80 1.48 -20.43
N GLY A 30 -16.31 0.59 -19.57
CA GLY A 30 -17.66 0.68 -19.03
C GLY A 30 -17.85 1.96 -18.22
N GLU A 31 -16.91 2.28 -17.34
CA GLU A 31 -16.91 3.53 -16.56
C GLU A 31 -16.83 4.78 -17.45
N GLN A 32 -15.98 4.77 -18.49
CA GLN A 32 -15.91 5.86 -19.46
C GLN A 32 -17.24 6.08 -20.19
N TYR A 33 -17.91 4.99 -20.61
CA TYR A 33 -19.21 5.09 -21.26
C TYR A 33 -20.26 5.64 -20.30
N TYR A 34 -20.28 5.13 -19.07
CA TYR A 34 -21.17 5.63 -18.02
C TYR A 34 -21.00 7.14 -17.82
N ASN A 35 -19.77 7.60 -17.58
CA ASN A 35 -19.47 9.02 -17.35
C ASN A 35 -19.80 9.91 -18.56
N MET A 36 -19.70 9.39 -19.78
CA MET A 36 -19.98 10.14 -21.00
C MET A 36 -21.47 10.19 -21.35
N MET A 37 -22.20 9.08 -21.16
CA MET A 37 -23.57 8.92 -21.68
C MET A 37 -24.64 9.08 -20.59
N GLN A 38 -24.41 8.55 -19.39
CA GLN A 38 -25.43 8.47 -18.35
C GLN A 38 -25.97 9.85 -17.93
N PRO A 39 -25.13 10.89 -17.72
CA PRO A 39 -25.64 12.22 -17.37
C PRO A 39 -26.57 12.83 -18.43
N SER A 40 -26.33 12.53 -19.71
CA SER A 40 -27.20 12.98 -20.80
C SER A 40 -28.50 12.18 -20.85
N ALA A 41 -28.45 10.88 -20.56
CA ALA A 41 -29.62 10.02 -20.46
C ALA A 41 -30.54 10.47 -19.32
N GLU A 42 -29.98 10.75 -18.14
CA GLU A 42 -30.70 11.30 -16.98
C GLU A 42 -31.36 12.64 -17.30
N TYR A 43 -30.60 13.57 -17.90
CA TYR A 43 -31.11 14.89 -18.28
C TYR A 43 -32.27 14.78 -19.27
N LEU A 44 -32.11 14.06 -20.37
CA LEU A 44 -33.15 13.91 -21.38
C LEU A 44 -34.34 13.10 -20.87
N GLY A 45 -34.08 12.04 -20.09
CA GLY A 45 -35.12 11.22 -19.46
C GLY A 45 -36.06 12.06 -18.59
N SER A 46 -35.50 12.98 -17.79
CA SER A 46 -36.28 13.90 -16.96
C SER A 46 -37.16 14.87 -17.76
N LEU A 47 -36.69 15.34 -18.92
CA LEU A 47 -37.43 16.28 -19.77
C LEU A 47 -38.52 15.60 -20.62
N LEU A 48 -38.25 14.37 -21.05
CA LEU A 48 -39.12 13.60 -21.92
C LEU A 48 -40.09 12.70 -21.14
N ASN A 49 -40.02 12.74 -19.80
CA ASN A 49 -40.85 11.94 -18.90
C ASN A 49 -40.75 10.43 -19.20
N VAL A 50 -39.51 9.97 -19.46
CA VAL A 50 -39.18 8.55 -19.64
C VAL A 50 -39.22 7.85 -18.29
N GLU A 51 -39.61 6.58 -18.27
CA GLU A 51 -39.62 5.79 -17.04
C GLU A 51 -38.21 5.67 -16.44
N GLU A 52 -38.08 5.91 -15.12
CA GLU A 52 -36.80 5.99 -14.40
C GLU A 52 -35.94 4.73 -14.59
N TRP A 53 -36.54 3.54 -14.51
CA TRP A 53 -35.80 2.29 -14.70
C TRP A 53 -35.11 2.18 -16.08
N ALA A 54 -35.70 2.76 -17.13
CA ALA A 54 -35.14 2.72 -18.48
C ALA A 54 -33.99 3.72 -18.63
N VAL A 55 -34.04 4.83 -17.88
CA VAL A 55 -32.97 5.82 -17.79
C VAL A 55 -31.80 5.25 -17.01
N ASP A 56 -32.05 4.63 -15.86
CA ASP A 56 -31.02 4.09 -14.96
C ASP A 56 -30.12 3.06 -15.63
N ILE A 57 -30.68 2.23 -16.52
CA ILE A 57 -29.93 1.17 -17.22
C ILE A 57 -29.46 1.57 -18.61
N PHE A 58 -29.73 2.81 -19.07
CA PHE A 58 -29.51 3.20 -20.47
C PHE A 58 -28.08 2.90 -20.93
N THR A 59 -27.08 3.36 -20.17
CA THR A 59 -25.68 3.15 -20.57
C THR A 59 -25.28 1.68 -20.45
N GLU A 60 -25.83 0.96 -19.48
CA GLU A 60 -25.59 -0.48 -19.33
C GLU A 60 -26.10 -1.25 -20.56
N GLU A 61 -27.29 -0.93 -21.05
CA GLU A 61 -27.87 -1.54 -22.26
C GLU A 61 -27.07 -1.20 -23.52
N VAL A 62 -26.53 0.02 -23.64
CA VAL A 62 -25.61 0.39 -24.73
C VAL A 62 -24.34 -0.47 -24.70
N ILE A 63 -23.76 -0.70 -23.51
CA ILE A 63 -22.59 -1.57 -23.34
C ILE A 63 -22.97 -3.02 -23.67
N ARG A 64 -24.13 -3.48 -23.20
CA ARG A 64 -24.65 -4.84 -23.37
C ARG A 64 -24.93 -5.17 -24.84
N GLY A 65 -25.42 -4.21 -25.61
CA GLY A 65 -25.63 -4.32 -27.05
C GLY A 65 -24.34 -4.29 -27.88
N GLY A 66 -23.19 -4.00 -27.27
CA GLY A 66 -21.89 -3.91 -27.94
C GLY A 66 -21.03 -5.18 -27.86
N SER A 67 -19.83 -5.11 -28.45
CA SER A 67 -18.85 -6.20 -28.40
C SER A 67 -18.26 -6.44 -27.00
N ALA A 68 -18.38 -5.47 -26.08
CA ALA A 68 -17.90 -5.57 -24.70
C ALA A 68 -18.57 -6.70 -23.93
N ALA A 69 -19.88 -6.91 -24.11
CA ALA A 69 -20.62 -7.99 -23.46
C ALA A 69 -20.17 -9.37 -23.94
N THR A 70 -19.96 -9.52 -25.25
CA THR A 70 -19.44 -10.78 -25.82
C THR A 70 -18.05 -11.07 -25.30
N LEU A 71 -17.17 -10.06 -25.25
CA LEU A 71 -15.83 -10.24 -24.70
C LEU A 71 -15.88 -10.60 -23.21
N SER A 72 -16.69 -9.91 -22.40
CA SER A 72 -16.88 -10.22 -20.98
C SER A 72 -17.34 -11.67 -20.76
N ALA A 73 -18.32 -12.15 -21.54
CA ALA A 73 -18.78 -13.54 -21.48
C ALA A 73 -17.67 -14.55 -21.81
N LEU A 74 -16.83 -14.25 -22.81
CA LEU A 74 -15.66 -15.09 -23.14
C LEU A 74 -14.64 -15.09 -22.00
N LEU A 75 -14.33 -13.95 -21.40
CA LEU A 75 -13.39 -13.86 -20.28
C LEU A 75 -13.90 -14.68 -19.08
N ASN A 76 -15.19 -14.61 -18.75
CA ASN A 76 -15.78 -15.37 -17.65
C ASN A 76 -15.74 -16.89 -17.91
N ARG A 77 -15.81 -17.30 -19.19
CA ARG A 77 -15.67 -18.71 -19.57
C ARG A 77 -14.21 -19.20 -19.53
N PHE A 78 -13.26 -18.35 -19.90
CA PHE A 78 -11.85 -18.71 -19.93
C PHE A 78 -11.17 -18.67 -18.57
N ASP A 79 -11.63 -17.82 -17.65
CA ASP A 79 -10.97 -17.61 -16.35
C ASP A 79 -10.83 -18.92 -15.54
N PRO A 80 -11.90 -19.72 -15.30
CA PRO A 80 -11.77 -20.95 -14.52
C PRO A 80 -10.85 -21.98 -15.19
N VAL A 81 -10.84 -22.03 -16.52
CA VAL A 81 -9.99 -22.94 -17.30
C VAL A 81 -8.52 -22.55 -17.13
N LEU A 82 -8.19 -21.27 -17.33
CA LEU A 82 -6.81 -20.79 -17.18
C LEU A 82 -6.31 -20.89 -15.74
N ARG A 83 -7.17 -20.64 -14.75
CA ARG A 83 -6.82 -20.81 -13.34
C ARG A 83 -6.46 -22.26 -13.04
N ASN A 84 -7.28 -23.23 -13.45
CA ASN A 84 -7.01 -24.65 -13.23
C ASN A 84 -5.69 -25.09 -13.90
N VAL A 85 -5.47 -24.71 -15.16
CA VAL A 85 -4.24 -25.05 -15.90
C VAL A 85 -3.00 -24.39 -15.27
N ALA A 86 -3.13 -23.17 -14.75
CA ALA A 86 -2.05 -22.46 -14.06
C ALA A 86 -1.89 -22.87 -12.59
N HIS A 87 -2.66 -23.86 -12.11
CA HIS A 87 -2.71 -24.28 -10.71
C HIS A 87 -3.02 -23.13 -9.72
N LEU A 88 -3.84 -22.18 -10.15
CA LEU A 88 -4.36 -21.09 -9.33
C LEU A 88 -5.70 -21.54 -8.71
N GLY A 89 -5.78 -21.55 -7.38
CA GLY A 89 -7.02 -21.88 -6.65
C GLY A 89 -8.14 -20.84 -6.86
N SER A 90 -9.29 -21.00 -6.22
CA SER A 90 -10.37 -19.99 -6.26
C SER A 90 -10.12 -18.79 -5.34
N TRP A 91 -9.04 -18.85 -4.58
CA TRP A 91 -8.66 -17.86 -3.59
C TRP A 91 -7.25 -17.34 -3.83
N GLN A 92 -7.01 -16.13 -3.37
CA GLN A 92 -5.66 -15.64 -3.05
C GLN A 92 -5.69 -15.25 -1.59
N VAL A 93 -5.04 -16.04 -0.75
CA VAL A 93 -4.97 -15.82 0.69
C VAL A 93 -3.81 -14.87 0.97
N ILE A 94 -4.14 -13.68 1.43
CA ILE A 94 -3.19 -12.59 1.69
C ILE A 94 -2.73 -12.64 3.14
N SER A 95 -3.66 -12.86 4.05
CA SER A 95 -3.43 -13.02 5.49
C SER A 95 -4.17 -14.29 5.96
N PRO A 96 -3.46 -15.43 6.12
CA PRO A 96 -4.06 -16.73 6.41
C PRO A 96 -4.36 -16.89 7.91
N VAL A 97 -5.35 -16.15 8.41
CA VAL A 97 -5.80 -16.26 9.80
C VAL A 97 -7.13 -17.00 9.84
N GLU A 98 -7.28 -17.96 10.75
CA GLU A 98 -8.56 -18.59 11.02
C GLU A 98 -9.43 -17.66 11.86
N VAL A 99 -10.65 -17.37 11.39
CA VAL A 99 -11.53 -16.40 12.05
C VAL A 99 -12.97 -16.87 12.02
N THR A 100 -13.75 -16.44 13.00
CA THR A 100 -15.20 -16.65 13.02
C THR A 100 -15.88 -15.31 13.30
N GLY A 101 -16.86 -14.93 12.49
CA GLY A 101 -17.50 -13.62 12.62
C GLY A 101 -18.76 -13.45 11.78
N TYR A 102 -19.47 -12.35 12.03
CA TYR A 102 -20.69 -11.97 11.32
C TYR A 102 -20.37 -11.41 9.95
N ILE A 103 -21.08 -11.87 8.93
CA ILE A 103 -20.95 -11.34 7.56
C ILE A 103 -21.60 -9.96 7.47
N VAL A 104 -20.84 -8.98 6.99
CA VAL A 104 -21.34 -7.63 6.68
C VAL A 104 -20.89 -7.25 5.27
N VAL A 105 -21.83 -6.86 4.42
CA VAL A 105 -21.54 -6.50 3.03
C VAL A 105 -21.32 -4.99 2.93
N VAL A 106 -20.22 -4.58 2.30
CA VAL A 106 -19.91 -3.16 2.11
C VAL A 106 -19.53 -2.89 0.66
N ASP A 107 -19.88 -1.70 0.16
CA ASP A 107 -19.52 -1.30 -1.20
C ASP A 107 -18.00 -1.09 -1.31
N LYS A 108 -17.42 -0.34 -0.38
CA LYS A 108 -16.00 0.00 -0.35
C LYS A 108 -15.48 -0.16 1.06
N LEU A 109 -14.30 -0.74 1.24
CA LEU A 109 -13.66 -0.77 2.57
C LEU A 109 -13.50 0.65 3.15
N LEU A 110 -13.21 1.62 2.29
CA LEU A 110 -13.02 3.02 2.65
C LEU A 110 -14.25 3.64 3.34
N SER A 111 -15.47 3.20 3.01
CA SER A 111 -16.70 3.77 3.58
C SER A 111 -16.96 3.35 5.02
N VAL A 112 -16.21 2.37 5.53
CA VAL A 112 -16.38 1.83 6.88
C VAL A 112 -15.13 1.94 7.75
N GLN A 113 -14.03 2.50 7.24
CA GLN A 113 -12.74 2.60 7.97
C GLN A 113 -12.83 3.32 9.32
N ASN A 114 -13.83 4.18 9.53
CA ASN A 114 -14.06 4.93 10.76
C ASN A 114 -15.09 4.28 11.72
N LYS A 115 -15.61 3.09 11.37
CA LYS A 115 -16.57 2.36 12.20
C LYS A 115 -15.85 1.48 13.22
N THR A 116 -16.53 1.24 14.33
CA THR A 116 -16.17 0.19 15.29
C THR A 116 -17.28 -0.83 15.29
N TYR A 117 -16.90 -2.11 15.23
CA TYR A 117 -17.82 -3.24 15.27
C TYR A 117 -17.73 -3.90 16.64
N ASP A 118 -18.84 -3.90 17.38
CA ASP A 118 -18.88 -4.47 18.75
C ASP A 118 -18.80 -6.01 18.75
N LYS A 119 -18.94 -6.64 17.59
CA LYS A 119 -18.90 -8.09 17.39
C LYS A 119 -17.84 -8.44 16.34
N PRO A 120 -17.19 -9.62 16.45
CA PRO A 120 -16.29 -10.11 15.41
C PRO A 120 -16.98 -10.09 14.05
N THR A 121 -16.46 -9.29 13.12
CA THR A 121 -17.11 -9.03 11.82
C THR A 121 -16.20 -9.43 10.67
N VAL A 122 -16.76 -10.12 9.68
CA VAL A 122 -16.12 -10.42 8.40
C VAL A 122 -16.77 -9.56 7.33
N LEU A 123 -16.00 -8.63 6.76
CA LEU A 123 -16.45 -7.74 5.71
C LEU A 123 -16.36 -8.43 4.35
N VAL A 124 -17.46 -8.40 3.60
CA VAL A 124 -17.47 -8.71 2.17
C VAL A 124 -17.48 -7.39 1.42
N ALA A 125 -16.29 -6.90 1.08
CA ALA A 125 -16.09 -5.59 0.46
C ALA A 125 -16.05 -5.73 -1.07
N LYS A 126 -16.96 -5.03 -1.78
CA LYS A 126 -16.96 -5.07 -3.25
C LYS A 126 -15.72 -4.41 -3.85
N SER A 127 -15.12 -3.43 -3.16
CA SER A 127 -13.88 -2.81 -3.59
C SER A 127 -12.92 -2.44 -2.45
N VAL A 128 -11.62 -2.58 -2.73
CA VAL A 128 -10.48 -2.22 -1.88
C VAL A 128 -9.41 -1.50 -2.73
N LYS A 129 -8.97 -0.33 -2.30
CA LYS A 129 -8.05 0.55 -3.03
C LYS A 129 -6.62 0.62 -2.48
N GLY A 130 -6.31 -0.02 -1.35
CA GLY A 130 -4.95 -0.14 -0.80
C GLY A 130 -4.60 0.80 0.36
N GLU A 131 -5.24 1.96 0.40
CA GLU A 131 -4.93 3.03 1.38
C GLU A 131 -5.86 3.03 2.60
N GLU A 132 -6.79 2.06 2.68
CA GLU A 132 -7.79 2.00 3.74
C GLU A 132 -7.27 1.39 5.04
N GLU A 133 -7.79 1.89 6.16
CA GLU A 133 -7.62 1.23 7.46
C GLU A 133 -8.70 0.16 7.67
N ILE A 134 -8.29 -0.98 8.23
CA ILE A 134 -9.24 -2.05 8.57
C ILE A 134 -9.95 -1.68 9.90
N PRO A 135 -11.29 -1.55 9.90
CA PRO A 135 -12.04 -1.07 11.05
C PRO A 135 -11.82 -1.91 12.31
N ASP A 136 -12.05 -1.31 13.48
CA ASP A 136 -11.95 -2.05 14.74
C ASP A 136 -13.09 -3.06 14.90
N GLY A 137 -12.80 -4.23 15.47
CA GLY A 137 -13.72 -5.38 15.55
C GLY A 137 -13.89 -6.21 14.26
N VAL A 138 -13.27 -5.79 13.15
CA VAL A 138 -13.20 -6.60 11.92
C VAL A 138 -12.12 -7.67 12.08
N VAL A 139 -12.52 -8.92 11.91
CA VAL A 139 -11.65 -10.09 11.96
C VAL A 139 -11.34 -10.66 10.58
N GLY A 140 -12.12 -10.30 9.55
CA GLY A 140 -11.84 -10.71 8.18
C GLY A 140 -12.31 -9.73 7.11
N VAL A 141 -11.63 -9.72 5.97
CA VAL A 141 -12.00 -8.99 4.76
C VAL A 141 -11.93 -9.96 3.57
N ILE A 142 -13.03 -10.07 2.84
CA ILE A 142 -13.15 -10.86 1.61
C ILE A 142 -13.56 -9.90 0.49
N THR A 143 -12.87 -9.96 -0.64
CA THR A 143 -13.12 -9.05 -1.76
C THR A 143 -12.92 -9.73 -3.12
N PRO A 144 -13.62 -9.30 -4.20
CA PRO A 144 -13.27 -9.69 -5.56
C PRO A 144 -12.05 -8.95 -6.11
N ASP A 145 -11.67 -7.82 -5.51
CA ASP A 145 -10.51 -7.04 -5.93
C ASP A 145 -9.22 -7.82 -5.67
N MET A 146 -8.16 -7.48 -6.41
CA MET A 146 -6.90 -8.22 -6.45
C MET A 146 -5.75 -7.36 -5.89
N PRO A 147 -5.79 -6.95 -4.61
CA PRO A 147 -4.66 -6.25 -4.02
C PRO A 147 -3.43 -7.16 -4.03
N ASP A 148 -2.27 -6.59 -4.33
CA ASP A 148 -1.02 -7.34 -4.29
C ASP A 148 -0.71 -7.78 -2.86
N VAL A 149 0.02 -8.89 -2.72
CA VAL A 149 0.34 -9.49 -1.42
C VAL A 149 1.20 -8.51 -0.61
N LEU A 150 2.07 -7.73 -1.23
CA LEU A 150 2.96 -6.79 -0.55
C LEU A 150 2.44 -5.35 -0.57
N SER A 151 1.16 -5.14 -0.90
CA SER A 151 0.53 -3.81 -0.76
C SER A 151 0.34 -3.41 0.71
N HIS A 152 0.18 -2.11 0.97
CA HIS A 152 0.05 -1.58 2.34
C HIS A 152 -1.13 -2.20 3.10
N VAL A 153 -2.32 -2.26 2.49
CA VAL A 153 -3.50 -2.88 3.11
C VAL A 153 -3.27 -4.37 3.41
N SER A 154 -2.57 -5.08 2.54
CA SER A 154 -2.23 -6.49 2.70
C SER A 154 -1.27 -6.72 3.86
N VAL A 155 -0.22 -5.91 3.96
CA VAL A 155 0.73 -5.95 5.09
C VAL A 155 0.03 -5.57 6.40
N ARG A 156 -0.80 -4.52 6.42
CA ARG A 156 -1.59 -4.15 7.60
C ARG A 156 -2.52 -5.28 8.05
N ALA A 157 -3.19 -5.96 7.14
CA ALA A 157 -4.07 -7.09 7.47
C ALA A 157 -3.32 -8.21 8.20
N ARG A 158 -2.12 -8.58 7.73
CA ARG A 158 -1.28 -9.60 8.39
C ARG A 158 -0.85 -9.17 9.77
N ASN A 159 -0.31 -7.97 9.88
CA ASN A 159 0.21 -7.45 11.14
C ASN A 159 -0.90 -7.32 12.19
N CYS A 160 -2.12 -6.99 11.76
CA CYS A 160 -3.31 -6.95 12.61
C CYS A 160 -3.96 -8.32 12.86
N LYS A 161 -3.41 -9.40 12.28
CA LYS A 161 -3.98 -10.77 12.34
C LYS A 161 -5.44 -10.83 11.89
N VAL A 162 -5.77 -10.09 10.84
CA VAL A 162 -7.08 -10.08 10.19
C VAL A 162 -7.01 -11.00 8.99
N LEU A 163 -7.98 -11.91 8.83
CA LEU A 163 -8.13 -12.69 7.60
C LEU A 163 -8.28 -11.72 6.42
N PHE A 164 -7.45 -11.85 5.40
CA PHE A 164 -7.64 -11.10 4.17
C PHE A 164 -7.45 -12.02 2.97
N ALA A 165 -8.48 -12.12 2.14
CA ALA A 165 -8.45 -12.99 0.97
C ALA A 165 -9.24 -12.40 -0.20
N THR A 166 -8.71 -12.59 -1.40
CA THR A 166 -9.45 -12.37 -2.63
C THR A 166 -10.19 -13.65 -3.01
N CYS A 167 -11.50 -13.55 -3.24
CA CYS A 167 -12.31 -14.64 -3.78
C CYS A 167 -12.57 -14.39 -5.26
N PHE A 168 -12.17 -15.33 -6.12
CA PHE A 168 -12.35 -15.23 -7.57
C PHE A 168 -13.63 -15.89 -8.07
N ASP A 169 -14.28 -16.70 -7.24
CA ASP A 169 -15.56 -17.33 -7.60
C ASP A 169 -16.74 -16.38 -7.29
N PRO A 170 -17.44 -15.86 -8.31
CA PRO A 170 -18.57 -14.99 -8.10
C PRO A 170 -19.72 -15.69 -7.35
N ASN A 171 -19.87 -17.01 -7.47
CA ASN A 171 -20.95 -17.73 -6.79
C ASN A 171 -20.73 -17.74 -5.28
N THR A 172 -19.50 -18.01 -4.84
CA THR A 172 -19.11 -17.91 -3.42
C THR A 172 -19.29 -16.50 -2.87
N LEU A 173 -18.92 -15.47 -3.64
CA LEU A 173 -19.16 -14.09 -3.22
C LEU A 173 -20.65 -13.77 -3.09
N SER A 174 -21.48 -14.20 -4.04
CA SER A 174 -22.94 -14.06 -3.99
C SER A 174 -23.55 -14.84 -2.83
N GLU A 175 -23.01 -16.01 -2.50
CA GLU A 175 -23.41 -16.79 -1.31
C GLU A 175 -23.21 -15.95 -0.05
N PHE A 176 -22.01 -15.39 0.19
CA PHE A 176 -21.78 -14.56 1.37
C PHE A 176 -22.67 -13.32 1.39
N GLN A 177 -22.86 -12.67 0.24
CA GLN A 177 -23.76 -11.51 0.14
C GLN A 177 -25.20 -11.86 0.52
N GLY A 178 -25.67 -13.07 0.18
CA GLY A 178 -27.00 -13.56 0.56
C GLY A 178 -27.14 -13.93 2.04
N HIS A 179 -26.02 -14.08 2.77
CA HIS A 179 -25.99 -14.46 4.19
C HIS A 179 -25.58 -13.30 5.11
N GLU A 180 -25.90 -12.06 4.72
CA GLU A 180 -25.66 -10.88 5.56
C GLU A 180 -26.27 -11.06 6.96
N GLY A 181 -25.48 -10.76 8.00
CA GLY A 181 -25.87 -10.93 9.41
C GLY A 181 -25.73 -12.35 9.97
N LYS A 182 -25.33 -13.34 9.17
CA LYS A 182 -25.03 -14.70 9.63
C LYS A 182 -23.59 -14.83 10.12
N VAL A 183 -23.32 -15.84 10.95
CA VAL A 183 -21.97 -16.12 11.46
C VAL A 183 -21.33 -17.21 10.63
N PHE A 184 -20.12 -16.96 10.16
CA PHE A 184 -19.32 -17.93 9.42
C PHE A 184 -17.99 -18.17 10.12
N SER A 185 -17.54 -19.42 10.10
CA SER A 185 -16.20 -19.82 10.51
C SER A 185 -15.36 -20.09 9.27
N PHE A 186 -14.21 -19.44 9.18
CA PHE A 186 -13.26 -19.51 8.08
C PHE A 186 -11.98 -20.17 8.55
N LYS A 187 -11.59 -21.24 7.88
CA LYS A 187 -10.30 -21.91 8.06
C LYS A 187 -9.46 -21.72 6.81
N THR A 188 -8.21 -21.36 6.99
CA THR A 188 -7.32 -20.99 5.89
C THR A 188 -6.14 -21.91 5.78
N THR A 189 -5.70 -22.08 4.54
CA THR A 189 -4.36 -22.57 4.20
C THR A 189 -3.65 -21.46 3.40
N SER A 190 -2.40 -21.68 3.01
CA SER A 190 -1.69 -20.72 2.15
C SER A 190 -2.33 -20.51 0.78
N ALA A 191 -3.20 -21.42 0.32
CA ALA A 191 -3.75 -21.42 -1.04
C ALA A 191 -5.29 -21.43 -1.11
N ASP A 192 -5.98 -21.72 0.00
CA ASP A 192 -7.43 -21.95 -0.01
C ASP A 192 -8.10 -21.50 1.29
N VAL A 193 -9.38 -21.17 1.20
CA VAL A 193 -10.25 -20.81 2.32
C VAL A 193 -11.44 -21.75 2.35
N THR A 194 -11.56 -22.51 3.43
CA THR A 194 -12.73 -23.33 3.71
C THR A 194 -13.62 -22.63 4.72
N TYR A 195 -14.94 -22.71 4.55
CA TYR A 195 -15.87 -21.98 5.38
C TYR A 195 -17.14 -22.79 5.69
N ARG A 196 -17.80 -22.44 6.79
CA ARG A 196 -19.11 -22.99 7.18
C ARG A 196 -19.94 -21.95 7.95
N GLU A 197 -21.25 -21.95 7.75
CA GLU A 197 -22.17 -21.23 8.65
C GLU A 197 -22.15 -21.89 10.03
N VAL A 198 -22.12 -21.08 11.08
CA VAL A 198 -22.12 -21.52 12.48
C VAL A 198 -23.21 -20.80 13.26
N SER A 199 -23.62 -21.38 14.38
CA SER A 199 -24.61 -20.75 15.27
C SER A 199 -23.96 -19.67 16.15
N ASP A 200 -24.76 -18.68 16.58
CA ASP A 200 -24.32 -17.67 17.55
C ASP A 200 -23.77 -18.30 18.85
N SER A 201 -24.30 -19.47 19.25
CA SER A 201 -23.84 -20.19 20.44
C SER A 201 -22.42 -20.77 20.27
N GLU A 202 -22.06 -21.16 19.06
CA GLU A 202 -20.73 -21.70 18.75
C GLU A 202 -19.67 -20.60 18.73
N LEU A 203 -20.02 -19.39 18.28
CA LEU A 203 -19.16 -18.19 18.37
C LEU A 203 -18.83 -17.82 19.83
N MET A 204 -19.80 -17.98 20.74
CA MET A 204 -19.59 -17.72 22.18
C MET A 204 -18.76 -18.82 22.86
N GLN A 205 -18.72 -20.03 22.28
CA GLN A 205 -17.86 -21.12 22.75
C GLN A 205 -16.42 -20.99 22.23
N SER A 206 -16.22 -20.51 21.00
CA SER A 206 -14.87 -20.20 20.49
C SER A 206 -14.22 -19.04 21.25
N SER A 207 -15.00 -17.98 21.58
CA SER A 207 -14.48 -16.87 22.39
C SER A 207 -14.17 -17.22 23.84
N SER A 208 -14.75 -18.30 24.37
CA SER A 208 -14.46 -18.80 25.73
C SER A 208 -13.37 -19.87 25.79
N SER A 209 -13.05 -20.53 24.67
CA SER A 209 -11.92 -21.47 24.57
C SER A 209 -10.58 -20.77 24.25
N ASP A 210 -10.61 -19.60 23.60
CA ASP A 210 -9.44 -18.72 23.43
C ASP A 210 -9.20 -17.76 24.62
N ALA A 211 -10.02 -17.85 25.68
CA ALA A 211 -9.87 -17.03 26.90
C ALA A 211 -8.74 -17.51 27.84
N GLN A 212 -7.94 -18.49 27.44
CA GLN A 212 -6.68 -18.87 28.10
C GLN A 212 -5.49 -18.52 27.22
N GLY A 213 -5.24 -17.23 27.05
CA GLY A 213 -4.09 -16.76 26.27
C GLY A 213 -4.14 -15.28 25.87
N GLY A 214 -4.91 -14.44 26.57
CA GLY A 214 -4.71 -13.00 26.47
C GLY A 214 -3.41 -12.63 27.18
N GLU A 215 -2.26 -12.85 26.55
CA GLU A 215 -1.09 -12.04 26.90
C GLU A 215 -1.56 -10.59 26.81
N ALA A 216 -1.48 -9.86 27.93
CA ALA A 216 -1.79 -8.46 27.95
C ALA A 216 -0.91 -7.80 26.88
N ILE A 217 -1.53 -7.36 25.77
CA ILE A 217 -0.82 -6.59 24.74
C ILE A 217 -0.12 -5.46 25.51
N PRO A 218 1.22 -5.40 25.51
CA PRO A 218 1.92 -4.38 26.24
C PRO A 218 1.34 -3.03 25.82
N SER A 219 0.99 -2.20 26.79
CA SER A 219 0.42 -0.90 26.51
C SER A 219 1.42 -0.10 25.68
N LEU A 220 1.18 -0.03 24.38
CA LEU A 220 1.97 0.77 23.46
C LEU A 220 1.91 2.21 23.95
N SER A 221 3.07 2.83 24.14
CA SER A 221 3.17 4.20 24.58
C SER A 221 4.19 4.93 23.72
N LEU A 222 3.80 6.10 23.21
CA LEU A 222 4.70 6.98 22.49
C LEU A 222 5.43 7.88 23.47
N VAL A 223 6.75 8.05 23.26
CA VAL A 223 7.53 9.08 23.93
C VAL A 223 7.58 10.29 23.02
N LYS A 224 7.04 11.42 23.48
CA LYS A 224 7.08 12.68 22.74
C LYS A 224 8.54 13.10 22.55
N LYS A 225 8.97 13.18 21.29
CA LYS A 225 10.33 13.59 20.94
C LYS A 225 10.43 15.12 21.02
N LYS A 226 11.61 15.61 21.41
CA LYS A 226 11.86 17.05 21.60
C LYS A 226 12.77 17.56 20.50
N PHE A 227 12.68 18.85 20.21
CA PHE A 227 13.63 19.53 19.33
C PHE A 227 15.00 19.60 20.00
N LEU A 228 16.02 19.01 19.37
CA LEU A 228 17.39 18.93 19.89
C LEU A 228 18.34 19.98 19.29
N GLY A 229 17.80 21.08 18.76
CA GLY A 229 18.58 22.24 18.34
C GLY A 229 19.14 22.18 16.91
N LYS A 230 18.79 21.16 16.12
CA LYS A 230 19.18 21.03 14.70
C LYS A 230 17.92 20.95 13.84
N TYR A 231 17.89 21.68 12.74
CA TYR A 231 16.80 21.65 11.76
C TYR A 231 17.06 20.69 10.61
N ALA A 232 18.32 20.30 10.39
CA ALA A 232 18.66 19.29 9.41
C ALA A 232 19.91 18.49 9.82
N ILE A 233 19.95 17.22 9.45
CA ILE A 233 21.03 16.30 9.81
C ILE A 233 21.36 15.35 8.65
N SER A 234 22.63 14.93 8.57
CA SER A 234 23.06 13.92 7.60
C SER A 234 22.82 12.50 8.11
N ALA A 235 22.90 11.51 7.22
CA ALA A 235 22.67 10.10 7.56
C ALA A 235 23.59 9.57 8.67
N GLU A 236 24.80 10.13 8.80
CA GLU A 236 25.77 9.77 9.84
C GLU A 236 25.38 10.28 11.23
N GLU A 237 24.46 11.26 11.30
CA GLU A 237 23.94 11.85 12.53
C GLU A 237 22.61 11.22 12.97
N PHE A 238 22.07 10.25 12.21
CA PHE A 238 20.78 9.63 12.50
C PHE A 238 20.82 8.82 13.81
N SER A 239 19.86 9.07 14.69
CA SER A 239 19.69 8.37 15.96
C SER A 239 18.21 8.25 16.32
N ASP A 240 17.87 7.35 17.24
CA ASP A 240 16.46 7.15 17.65
C ASP A 240 15.85 8.40 18.31
N GLU A 241 16.67 9.28 18.86
CA GLU A 241 16.21 10.54 19.44
C GLU A 241 15.88 11.60 18.37
N MET A 242 16.49 11.49 17.19
CA MET A 242 16.41 12.51 16.13
C MET A 242 15.47 12.13 15.00
N VAL A 243 15.37 10.86 14.64
CA VAL A 243 14.64 10.36 13.46
C VAL A 243 13.96 9.02 13.74
N GLY A 244 13.00 8.66 12.91
CA GLY A 244 12.28 7.39 12.98
C GLY A 244 13.08 6.22 12.42
N ALA A 245 12.43 5.06 12.39
CA ALA A 245 13.07 3.80 12.01
C ALA A 245 13.43 3.74 10.52
N LYS A 246 12.67 4.36 9.61
CA LYS A 246 12.96 4.36 8.17
C LYS A 246 14.32 4.99 7.88
N SER A 247 14.57 6.18 8.44
CA SER A 247 15.85 6.87 8.30
C SER A 247 17.00 6.02 8.85
N ARG A 248 16.82 5.49 10.07
CA ARG A 248 17.85 4.65 10.74
C ARG A 248 18.18 3.39 9.95
N ASN A 249 17.16 2.72 9.41
CA ASN A 249 17.35 1.49 8.64
C ASN A 249 18.13 1.76 7.36
N ILE A 250 17.79 2.82 6.62
CA ILE A 250 18.55 3.21 5.42
C ILE A 250 19.99 3.61 5.74
N ALA A 251 20.22 4.38 6.81
CA ALA A 251 21.57 4.72 7.24
C ALA A 251 22.39 3.47 7.63
N TYR A 252 21.75 2.47 8.24
CA TYR A 252 22.41 1.23 8.64
C TYR A 252 22.89 0.38 7.44
N LEU A 253 22.14 0.39 6.33
CA LEU A 253 22.53 -0.31 5.09
C LEU A 253 23.77 0.29 4.42
N LYS A 254 23.96 1.61 4.55
CA LYS A 254 25.00 2.36 3.84
C LYS A 254 26.39 1.81 4.19
N GLY A 255 27.09 1.29 3.18
CA GLY A 255 28.43 0.70 3.31
C GLY A 255 28.47 -0.71 3.90
N LYS A 256 27.31 -1.35 4.16
CA LYS A 256 27.22 -2.73 4.66
C LYS A 256 26.58 -3.71 3.66
N VAL A 257 25.76 -3.21 2.74
CA VAL A 257 25.23 -4.02 1.63
C VAL A 257 26.30 -4.26 0.55
N PRO A 258 26.15 -5.31 -0.29
CA PRO A 258 27.03 -5.54 -1.42
C PRO A 258 27.16 -4.30 -2.32
N SER A 259 28.34 -4.08 -2.91
CA SER A 259 28.65 -2.86 -3.70
C SER A 259 27.80 -2.65 -4.95
N TRP A 260 27.11 -3.70 -5.42
CA TRP A 260 26.18 -3.63 -6.55
C TRP A 260 24.76 -3.18 -6.14
N VAL A 261 24.47 -3.12 -4.83
CA VAL A 261 23.22 -2.59 -4.28
C VAL A 261 23.43 -1.12 -3.95
N GLY A 262 22.76 -0.24 -4.68
CA GLY A 262 22.77 1.20 -4.43
C GLY A 262 21.87 1.58 -3.25
N ILE A 263 22.28 2.58 -2.47
CA ILE A 263 21.44 3.23 -1.46
C ILE A 263 21.34 4.71 -1.84
N PRO A 264 20.13 5.27 -2.05
CA PRO A 264 19.98 6.67 -2.43
C PRO A 264 20.50 7.63 -1.34
N THR A 265 21.07 8.75 -1.78
CA THR A 265 21.51 9.83 -0.87
C THR A 265 20.34 10.32 -0.02
N SER A 266 20.58 10.52 1.28
CA SER A 266 19.54 10.90 2.22
C SER A 266 20.04 11.91 3.27
N VAL A 267 19.19 12.87 3.62
CA VAL A 267 19.29 13.76 4.79
C VAL A 267 17.96 13.75 5.52
N ALA A 268 17.88 14.27 6.75
CA ALA A 268 16.62 14.33 7.47
C ALA A 268 16.38 15.67 8.13
N ILE A 269 15.09 16.01 8.23
CA ILE A 269 14.56 17.04 9.12
C ILE A 269 14.11 16.32 10.41
N PRO A 270 14.81 16.51 11.54
CA PRO A 270 14.61 15.68 12.73
C PRO A 270 13.33 16.01 13.50
N PHE A 271 12.98 15.14 14.43
CA PHE A 271 11.87 15.32 15.36
C PHE A 271 11.90 16.68 16.08
N GLY A 272 10.71 17.20 16.38
CA GLY A 272 10.55 18.49 17.07
C GLY A 272 10.70 19.71 16.14
N THR A 273 11.19 19.53 14.92
CA THR A 273 11.34 20.63 13.95
C THR A 273 9.99 21.23 13.57
N PHE A 274 8.97 20.40 13.33
CA PHE A 274 7.61 20.86 13.04
C PHE A 274 7.07 21.74 14.16
N GLU A 275 7.12 21.27 15.41
CA GLU A 275 6.66 22.00 16.59
C GLU A 275 7.43 23.31 16.76
N LYS A 276 8.75 23.30 16.49
CA LYS A 276 9.58 24.48 16.59
C LYS A 276 9.21 25.53 15.55
N ILE A 277 8.98 25.13 14.30
CA ILE A 277 8.54 26.01 13.21
C ILE A 277 7.13 26.55 13.47
N LEU A 278 6.22 25.70 13.97
CA LEU A 278 4.87 26.10 14.34
C LEU A 278 4.86 27.15 15.46
N SER A 279 5.82 27.07 16.39
CA SER A 279 5.98 28.04 17.49
C SER A 279 6.65 29.37 17.09
N ASP A 280 7.13 29.50 15.86
CA ASP A 280 7.74 30.73 15.36
C ASP A 280 6.69 31.84 15.23
N GLU A 281 7.06 33.09 15.53
CA GLU A 281 6.13 34.24 15.45
C GLU A 281 5.52 34.41 14.06
N THR A 282 6.24 34.04 12.99
CA THR A 282 5.71 34.07 11.62
C THR A 282 4.55 33.10 11.38
N ASN A 283 4.40 32.06 12.22
CA ASN A 283 3.39 31.01 12.11
C ASN A 283 2.34 31.06 13.22
N LYS A 284 2.29 32.14 14.01
CA LYS A 284 1.39 32.27 15.17
C LYS A 284 -0.09 32.04 14.84
N GLU A 285 -0.57 32.56 13.72
CA GLU A 285 -1.96 32.37 13.27
C GLU A 285 -2.25 30.89 12.94
N VAL A 286 -1.32 30.24 12.23
CA VAL A 286 -1.41 28.81 11.91
C VAL A 286 -1.48 27.97 13.19
N ALA A 287 -0.63 28.28 14.17
CA ALA A 287 -0.61 27.60 15.47
C ALA A 287 -1.93 27.75 16.24
N GLN A 288 -2.49 28.97 16.29
CA GLN A 288 -3.78 29.23 16.95
C GLN A 288 -4.92 28.46 16.27
N ASN A 289 -4.96 28.46 14.94
CA ASN A 289 -5.98 27.74 14.18
C ASN A 289 -5.90 26.23 14.40
N ILE A 290 -4.69 25.64 14.36
CA ILE A 290 -4.50 24.21 14.67
C ILE A 290 -4.96 23.90 16.09
N GLN A 291 -4.64 24.75 17.07
CA GLN A 291 -5.05 24.52 18.46
C GLN A 291 -6.58 24.54 18.63
N MET A 292 -7.28 25.46 17.94
CA MET A 292 -8.74 25.52 17.93
C MET A 292 -9.34 24.25 17.30
N LEU A 293 -8.80 23.81 16.16
CA LEU A 293 -9.27 22.61 15.46
C LEU A 293 -9.00 21.33 16.25
N LYS A 294 -7.87 21.24 16.98
CA LYS A 294 -7.63 20.15 17.94
C LYS A 294 -8.68 20.12 19.06
N GLY A 295 -9.18 21.28 19.49
CA GLY A 295 -10.29 21.37 20.43
C GLY A 295 -11.59 20.75 19.90
N ARG A 296 -11.88 20.92 18.60
CA ARG A 296 -13.00 20.24 17.91
C ARG A 296 -12.78 18.74 17.80
N LEU A 297 -11.57 18.30 17.46
CA LEU A 297 -11.23 16.86 17.45
C LEU A 297 -11.43 16.19 18.81
N ALA A 298 -11.10 16.88 19.90
CA ALA A 298 -11.34 16.37 21.25
C ALA A 298 -12.84 16.20 21.58
N GLN A 299 -13.73 16.85 20.81
CA GLN A 299 -15.19 16.71 20.87
C GLN A 299 -15.72 15.71 19.82
N GLU A 300 -14.84 14.87 19.26
CA GLU A 300 -15.15 13.86 18.24
C GLU A 300 -15.64 14.41 16.89
N ASP A 301 -15.39 15.69 16.59
CA ASP A 301 -15.62 16.25 15.25
C ASP A 301 -14.45 15.91 14.31
N PHE A 302 -14.51 14.74 13.68
CA PHE A 302 -13.45 14.26 12.78
C PHE A 302 -13.31 15.05 11.48
N SER A 303 -14.28 15.89 11.11
CA SER A 303 -14.15 16.78 9.95
C SER A 303 -12.97 17.76 10.11
N ALA A 304 -12.60 18.06 11.36
CA ALA A 304 -11.45 18.89 11.69
C ALA A 304 -10.10 18.28 11.25
N LEU A 305 -10.00 16.96 11.01
CA LEU A 305 -8.76 16.34 10.50
C LEU A 305 -8.37 16.94 9.15
N GLY A 306 -9.32 17.00 8.21
CA GLY A 306 -9.11 17.59 6.88
C GLY A 306 -8.82 19.08 6.95
N GLU A 307 -9.43 19.80 7.90
CA GLU A 307 -9.16 21.21 8.13
C GLU A 307 -7.75 21.45 8.67
N ILE A 308 -7.30 20.68 9.67
CA ILE A 308 -5.94 20.79 10.23
C ILE A 308 -4.89 20.56 9.14
N ARG A 309 -5.09 19.53 8.31
CA ARG A 309 -4.20 19.25 7.18
C ARG A 309 -4.05 20.46 6.27
N LYS A 310 -5.15 21.11 5.89
CA LYS A 310 -5.14 22.33 5.09
C LYS A 310 -4.45 23.49 5.82
N THR A 311 -4.69 23.65 7.11
CA THR A 311 -4.04 24.69 7.93
C THR A 311 -2.53 24.53 8.00
N VAL A 312 -2.01 23.30 8.15
CA VAL A 312 -0.56 23.01 8.14
C VAL A 312 0.09 23.46 6.83
N LEU A 313 -0.62 23.41 5.70
CA LEU A 313 -0.09 23.87 4.42
C LEU A 313 0.14 25.39 4.35
N ASN A 314 -0.36 26.16 5.31
CA ASN A 314 -0.14 27.61 5.39
C ASN A 314 1.14 27.98 6.16
N LEU A 315 1.92 27.00 6.63
CA LEU A 315 3.20 27.28 7.30
C LEU A 315 4.18 28.03 6.38
N THR A 316 4.79 29.05 6.96
CA THR A 316 5.91 29.81 6.39
C THR A 316 7.22 29.20 6.89
N ALA A 317 8.17 28.99 5.98
CA ALA A 317 9.49 28.46 6.32
C ALA A 317 10.38 29.55 6.94
N PRO A 318 10.83 29.43 8.21
CA PRO A 318 11.75 30.40 8.79
C PRO A 318 13.14 30.28 8.16
N THR A 319 13.88 31.39 8.07
CA THR A 319 15.17 31.47 7.35
C THR A 319 16.24 30.51 7.85
N GLN A 320 16.33 30.30 9.17
CA GLN A 320 17.35 29.44 9.77
C GLN A 320 17.19 27.96 9.38
N PRO A 321 16.01 27.32 9.54
CA PRO A 321 15.76 25.97 9.06
C PRO A 321 16.11 25.76 7.58
N VAL A 322 15.75 26.71 6.71
CA VAL A 322 16.04 26.63 5.26
C VAL A 322 17.53 26.62 5.00
N LYS A 323 18.28 27.51 5.68
CA LYS A 323 19.73 27.60 5.54
C LYS A 323 20.42 26.30 5.98
N GLU A 324 20.04 25.76 7.13
CA GLU A 324 20.64 24.52 7.66
C GLU A 324 20.34 23.31 6.77
N LEU A 325 19.10 23.20 6.26
CA LEU A 325 18.73 22.16 5.31
C LEU A 325 19.54 22.27 4.01
N LYS A 326 19.70 23.48 3.46
CA LYS A 326 20.55 23.72 2.28
C LYS A 326 21.98 23.24 2.51
N GLU A 327 22.59 23.64 3.62
CA GLU A 327 23.97 23.26 3.96
C GLU A 327 24.12 21.74 4.08
N LYS A 328 23.17 21.06 4.72
CA LYS A 328 23.19 19.60 4.89
C LYS A 328 22.95 18.82 3.59
N MET A 329 22.05 19.29 2.73
CA MET A 329 21.82 18.68 1.41
C MET A 329 23.09 18.78 0.56
N LEU A 330 23.66 19.98 0.42
CA LEU A 330 24.85 20.20 -0.40
C LEU A 330 26.07 19.44 0.12
N SER A 331 26.32 19.45 1.43
CA SER A 331 27.44 18.69 2.02
C SER A 331 27.29 17.16 1.88
N SER A 332 26.06 16.67 1.75
CA SER A 332 25.77 15.24 1.52
C SER A 332 25.78 14.87 0.02
N GLY A 333 26.07 15.81 -0.87
CA GLY A 333 26.06 15.61 -2.33
C GLY A 333 24.68 15.64 -2.96
N MET A 334 23.66 16.10 -2.24
CA MET A 334 22.29 16.23 -2.73
C MET A 334 22.05 17.63 -3.32
N PRO A 335 21.35 17.76 -4.46
CA PRO A 335 21.05 19.06 -5.03
C PRO A 335 20.10 19.86 -4.13
N TRP A 336 20.33 21.18 -4.03
CA TRP A 336 19.41 22.09 -3.36
C TRP A 336 18.34 22.60 -4.34
N PRO A 337 17.04 22.33 -4.14
CA PRO A 337 15.99 22.73 -5.09
C PRO A 337 15.94 24.24 -5.35
N GLY A 338 16.24 25.06 -4.34
CA GLY A 338 16.23 26.52 -4.50
C GLY A 338 17.37 27.09 -5.35
N ASP A 339 18.38 26.29 -5.72
CA ASP A 339 19.39 26.73 -6.69
C ASP A 339 18.84 26.67 -8.13
N GLU A 340 17.77 25.89 -8.38
CA GLU A 340 17.08 25.87 -9.67
C GLU A 340 16.12 27.07 -9.82
N SER A 341 15.28 27.32 -8.80
CA SER A 341 14.42 28.52 -8.71
C SER A 341 13.71 28.60 -7.35
N ASP A 342 13.19 29.78 -7.00
CA ASP A 342 12.32 29.95 -5.82
C ASP A 342 11.09 29.03 -5.87
N HIS A 343 10.51 28.85 -7.06
CA HIS A 343 9.38 27.93 -7.26
C HIS A 343 9.73 26.48 -6.93
N ARG A 344 10.95 26.03 -7.23
CA ARG A 344 11.40 24.67 -6.90
C ARG A 344 11.58 24.48 -5.40
N TRP A 345 12.05 25.50 -4.70
CA TRP A 345 12.03 25.51 -3.24
C TRP A 345 10.60 25.48 -2.68
N GLU A 346 9.66 26.24 -3.25
CA GLU A 346 8.25 26.20 -2.83
C GLU A 346 7.64 24.81 -2.97
N GLN A 347 7.97 24.07 -4.03
CA GLN A 347 7.55 22.68 -4.22
C GLN A 347 8.10 21.76 -3.13
N ALA A 348 9.41 21.85 -2.83
CA ALA A 348 10.04 21.10 -1.74
C ALA A 348 9.40 21.42 -0.38
N TRP A 349 9.17 22.71 -0.11
CA TRP A 349 8.52 23.15 1.12
C TRP A 349 7.07 22.66 1.22
N MET A 350 6.33 22.67 0.12
CA MET A 350 4.98 22.10 0.07
C MET A 350 4.99 20.60 0.37
N ALA A 351 5.97 19.84 -0.16
CA ALA A 351 6.11 18.42 0.13
C ALA A 351 6.39 18.17 1.62
N ILE A 352 7.32 18.91 2.24
CA ILE A 352 7.59 18.85 3.68
C ILE A 352 6.32 19.11 4.50
N LYS A 353 5.56 20.16 4.17
CA LYS A 353 4.30 20.48 4.84
C LYS A 353 3.26 19.37 4.68
N LYS A 354 3.16 18.75 3.51
CA LYS A 354 2.25 17.61 3.27
C LYS A 354 2.65 16.40 4.12
N VAL A 355 3.95 16.09 4.26
CA VAL A 355 4.43 15.03 5.15
C VAL A 355 4.02 15.31 6.60
N TRP A 356 4.25 16.53 7.11
CA TRP A 356 3.78 16.87 8.46
C TRP A 356 2.26 16.85 8.60
N ALA A 357 1.54 17.32 7.59
CA ALA A 357 0.07 17.26 7.58
C ALA A 357 -0.45 15.83 7.60
N SER A 358 0.28 14.87 7.03
CA SER A 358 -0.11 13.45 7.00
C SER A 358 -0.25 12.82 8.39
N LYS A 359 0.33 13.45 9.42
CA LYS A 359 0.04 13.14 10.83
C LYS A 359 -1.47 13.08 11.07
N TRP A 360 -2.25 14.00 10.50
CA TRP A 360 -3.71 14.06 10.65
C TRP A 360 -4.48 13.39 9.50
N ASN A 361 -3.86 12.47 8.76
CA ASN A 361 -4.63 11.60 7.87
C ASN A 361 -5.65 10.81 8.69
N GLU A 362 -6.86 10.61 8.14
CA GLU A 362 -7.92 9.84 8.81
C GLU A 362 -7.42 8.44 9.19
N ARG A 363 -6.80 7.73 8.25
CA ARG A 363 -6.20 6.41 8.49
C ARG A 363 -5.17 6.42 9.62
N ALA A 364 -4.28 7.40 9.66
CA ALA A 364 -3.28 7.53 10.72
C ALA A 364 -3.93 7.80 12.09
N TYR A 365 -4.88 8.74 12.14
CA TYR A 365 -5.56 9.13 13.37
C TYR A 365 -6.37 7.96 13.95
N PHE A 366 -7.21 7.31 13.14
CA PHE A 366 -8.01 6.17 13.61
C PHE A 366 -7.17 4.96 13.97
N SER A 367 -6.09 4.70 13.23
CA SER A 367 -5.12 3.65 13.58
C SER A 367 -4.49 3.89 14.96
N THR A 368 -4.05 5.12 15.27
CA THR A 368 -3.53 5.44 16.62
C THR A 368 -4.58 5.25 17.72
N ARG A 369 -5.85 5.61 17.46
CA ARG A 369 -6.94 5.43 18.42
C ARG A 369 -7.22 3.96 18.72
N LYS A 370 -7.18 3.09 17.70
CA LYS A 370 -7.40 1.63 17.81
C LYS A 370 -6.43 0.99 18.80
N VAL A 371 -5.15 1.35 18.73
CA VAL A 371 -4.12 0.87 19.66
C VAL A 371 -3.94 1.74 20.90
N LYS A 372 -4.85 2.70 21.14
CA LYS A 372 -4.85 3.61 22.30
C LYS A 372 -3.56 4.44 22.42
N LEU A 373 -2.92 4.74 21.30
CA LEU A 373 -1.79 5.66 21.23
C LEU A 373 -2.28 7.10 21.31
N ASP A 374 -1.63 7.89 22.18
CA ASP A 374 -1.90 9.33 22.25
C ASP A 374 -1.29 10.03 21.03
N HIS A 375 -2.17 10.51 20.17
CA HIS A 375 -1.83 11.24 18.95
C HIS A 375 -0.98 12.50 19.21
N GLU A 376 -1.06 13.10 20.40
CA GLU A 376 -0.26 14.28 20.77
C GLU A 376 1.22 13.95 21.03
N TYR A 377 1.54 12.67 21.24
CA TYR A 377 2.91 12.18 21.49
C TYR A 377 3.58 11.66 20.20
N LEU A 378 2.82 11.54 19.12
CA LEU A 378 3.33 11.23 17.79
C LEU A 378 4.18 12.41 17.29
N SER A 379 5.45 12.13 16.99
CA SER A 379 6.41 13.09 16.44
C SER A 379 6.80 12.65 15.03
N MET A 380 6.84 13.59 14.09
CA MET A 380 7.13 13.34 12.69
C MET A 380 8.46 13.97 12.29
N ALA A 381 9.45 13.14 11.97
CA ALA A 381 10.62 13.56 11.21
C ALA A 381 10.32 13.46 9.71
N VAL A 382 11.17 14.04 8.88
CA VAL A 382 11.06 13.94 7.42
C VAL A 382 12.38 13.45 6.85
N LEU A 383 12.36 12.26 6.25
CA LEU A 383 13.48 11.72 5.49
C LEU A 383 13.44 12.34 4.09
N VAL A 384 14.47 13.11 3.74
CA VAL A 384 14.66 13.68 2.41
C VAL A 384 15.59 12.75 1.63
N GLN A 385 15.09 12.15 0.55
CA GLN A 385 15.82 11.15 -0.22
C GLN A 385 15.76 11.46 -1.72
N GLU A 386 16.85 11.23 -2.44
CA GLU A 386 16.83 11.29 -3.91
C GLU A 386 15.95 10.18 -4.50
N ILE A 387 15.10 10.53 -5.46
CA ILE A 387 14.33 9.53 -6.22
C ILE A 387 15.21 8.97 -7.34
N VAL A 388 15.28 7.64 -7.39
CA VAL A 388 15.83 6.91 -8.53
C VAL A 388 14.71 6.78 -9.58
N ASN A 389 14.95 7.28 -10.79
CA ASN A 389 14.02 7.13 -11.92
C ASN A 389 13.98 5.66 -12.35
N ALA A 390 13.07 4.91 -11.75
CA ALA A 390 12.99 3.46 -11.82
C ALA A 390 12.41 2.96 -13.15
N ASP A 391 13.03 1.91 -13.70
CA ASP A 391 12.43 1.13 -14.80
C ASP A 391 11.42 0.12 -14.21
N TYR A 392 11.79 -0.47 -13.06
CA TYR A 392 10.93 -1.35 -12.26
C TYR A 392 11.08 -1.02 -10.78
N ALA A 393 10.06 -1.30 -9.99
CA ALA A 393 10.11 -1.28 -8.54
C ALA A 393 9.72 -2.65 -7.97
N PHE A 394 10.21 -2.97 -6.79
CA PHE A 394 9.95 -4.25 -6.15
C PHE A 394 9.75 -4.11 -4.64
N VAL A 395 9.01 -5.06 -4.08
CA VAL A 395 8.92 -5.32 -2.64
C VAL A 395 9.29 -6.77 -2.38
N ILE A 396 10.04 -7.05 -1.32
CA ILE A 396 10.52 -8.37 -0.94
C ILE A 396 10.09 -8.64 0.50
N HIS A 397 9.52 -9.82 0.74
CA HIS A 397 9.46 -10.44 2.07
C HIS A 397 10.43 -11.62 2.09
N THR A 398 11.41 -11.59 2.99
CA THR A 398 12.47 -12.62 3.01
C THR A 398 12.04 -13.91 3.71
N THR A 399 10.87 -13.94 4.34
CA THR A 399 10.13 -15.16 4.66
C THR A 399 8.83 -15.16 3.86
N ASN A 400 8.44 -16.28 3.27
CA ASN A 400 7.24 -16.32 2.44
C ASN A 400 6.00 -15.94 3.27
N PRO A 401 5.30 -14.83 2.94
CA PRO A 401 4.23 -14.30 3.77
C PRO A 401 2.94 -15.12 3.71
N SER A 402 2.79 -16.00 2.71
CA SER A 402 1.62 -16.85 2.55
C SER A 402 1.80 -18.23 3.19
N SER A 403 3.00 -18.81 3.12
CA SER A 403 3.29 -20.14 3.69
C SER A 403 3.99 -20.11 5.05
N GLY A 404 4.64 -19.00 5.41
CA GLY A 404 5.52 -18.91 6.57
C GLY A 404 6.87 -19.61 6.38
N ASP A 405 7.19 -20.07 5.17
CA ASP A 405 8.46 -20.75 4.90
C ASP A 405 9.62 -19.75 4.90
N SER A 406 10.48 -19.84 5.92
CA SER A 406 11.65 -18.98 6.09
C SER A 406 12.84 -19.37 5.20
N SER A 407 12.74 -20.45 4.43
CA SER A 407 13.71 -20.78 3.38
C SER A 407 13.41 -20.11 2.04
N GLU A 408 12.25 -19.45 1.92
CA GLU A 408 11.75 -18.83 0.69
C GLU A 408 11.68 -17.31 0.80
N ILE A 409 12.13 -16.64 -0.26
CA ILE A 409 11.96 -15.21 -0.49
C ILE A 409 10.77 -15.04 -1.45
N TYR A 410 9.78 -14.25 -1.06
CA TYR A 410 8.68 -13.84 -1.93
C TYR A 410 8.87 -12.39 -2.35
N ALA A 411 8.68 -12.09 -3.62
CA ALA A 411 8.79 -10.73 -4.11
C ALA A 411 7.79 -10.41 -5.22
N GLU A 412 7.41 -9.13 -5.28
CA GLU A 412 6.52 -8.57 -6.29
C GLU A 412 7.23 -7.43 -7.01
N VAL A 413 7.07 -7.36 -8.34
CA VAL A 413 7.74 -6.42 -9.23
C VAL A 413 6.74 -5.72 -10.14
N VAL A 414 6.83 -4.40 -10.22
CA VAL A 414 6.01 -3.53 -11.07
C VAL A 414 6.88 -2.67 -11.97
N LYS A 415 6.32 -2.16 -13.07
CA LYS A 415 7.01 -1.24 -13.97
C LYS A 415 6.84 0.20 -13.49
N GLY A 416 7.93 0.97 -13.46
CA GLY A 416 7.95 2.32 -12.90
C GLY A 416 8.13 2.34 -11.37
N LEU A 417 7.49 3.30 -10.71
CA LEU A 417 7.57 3.53 -9.26
C LEU A 417 6.79 2.49 -8.44
N GLY A 418 7.29 2.23 -7.23
CA GLY A 418 6.73 1.27 -6.28
C GLY A 418 5.34 1.62 -5.76
N GLU A 419 4.92 2.88 -5.88
CA GLU A 419 3.59 3.34 -5.46
C GLU A 419 2.44 2.54 -6.11
N THR A 420 2.62 2.10 -7.36
CA THR A 420 1.63 1.25 -8.04
C THR A 420 1.47 -0.15 -7.43
N LEU A 421 2.49 -0.61 -6.71
CA LEU A 421 2.49 -1.87 -5.96
C LEU A 421 1.95 -1.63 -4.55
N VAL A 422 2.58 -0.73 -3.78
CA VAL A 422 2.24 -0.54 -2.37
C VAL A 422 0.85 0.08 -2.17
N GLY A 423 0.43 0.96 -3.08
CA GLY A 423 -0.90 1.56 -3.12
C GLY A 423 -1.98 0.71 -3.80
N ALA A 424 -1.73 -0.58 -4.04
CA ALA A 424 -2.69 -1.56 -4.57
C ALA A 424 -3.45 -1.11 -5.85
N TYR A 425 -2.75 -0.51 -6.83
CA TYR A 425 -3.38 -0.16 -8.10
C TYR A 425 -4.01 -1.39 -8.77
N PRO A 426 -5.13 -1.26 -9.51
CA PRO A 426 -5.81 -2.41 -10.10
C PRO A 426 -4.92 -3.29 -10.96
N GLY A 427 -5.14 -4.60 -10.89
CA GLY A 427 -4.29 -5.58 -11.56
C GLY A 427 -3.09 -5.98 -10.71
N ARG A 428 -2.40 -7.03 -11.14
CA ARG A 428 -1.33 -7.66 -10.36
C ARG A 428 0.06 -7.25 -10.80
N ALA A 429 0.99 -7.24 -9.85
CA ALA A 429 2.42 -7.24 -10.10
C ALA A 429 2.90 -8.58 -10.66
N MET A 430 4.13 -8.60 -11.16
CA MET A 430 4.84 -9.87 -11.38
C MET A 430 5.23 -10.41 -10.00
N SER A 431 4.80 -11.61 -9.64
CA SER A 431 5.20 -12.25 -8.40
C SER A 431 6.11 -13.43 -8.64
N PHE A 432 7.05 -13.66 -7.75
CA PHE A 432 7.94 -14.82 -7.79
C PHE A 432 8.35 -15.26 -6.39
N VAL A 433 8.76 -16.52 -6.29
CA VAL A 433 9.41 -17.08 -5.11
C VAL A 433 10.81 -17.55 -5.48
N CYS A 434 11.75 -17.44 -4.56
CA CYS A 434 13.12 -17.90 -4.74
C CYS A 434 13.61 -18.55 -3.45
N LYS A 435 14.28 -19.69 -3.55
CA LYS A 435 14.83 -20.37 -2.37
C LYS A 435 16.17 -19.74 -1.99
N LYS A 436 16.41 -19.58 -0.70
CA LYS A 436 17.66 -18.98 -0.20
C LYS A 436 18.90 -19.82 -0.50
N ASP A 437 18.73 -21.13 -0.72
CA ASP A 437 19.79 -22.05 -1.13
C ASP A 437 20.02 -22.10 -2.65
N ASP A 438 19.15 -21.48 -3.45
CA ASP A 438 19.22 -21.44 -4.91
C ASP A 438 18.69 -20.09 -5.46
N LEU A 439 19.44 -19.02 -5.15
CA LEU A 439 19.07 -17.64 -5.49
C LEU A 439 19.12 -17.31 -7.00
N ASP A 440 19.57 -18.24 -7.83
CA ASP A 440 19.70 -18.08 -9.28
C ASP A 440 18.55 -18.75 -10.06
N SER A 441 17.62 -19.39 -9.35
CA SER A 441 16.48 -20.12 -9.93
C SER A 441 15.14 -19.58 -9.44
N PRO A 442 14.82 -18.28 -9.66
CA PRO A 442 13.53 -17.72 -9.25
C PRO A 442 12.37 -18.36 -10.01
N LYS A 443 11.33 -18.75 -9.28
CA LYS A 443 10.09 -19.32 -9.83
C LYS A 443 9.02 -18.25 -9.91
N VAL A 444 8.65 -17.87 -11.13
CA VAL A 444 7.53 -16.95 -11.39
C VAL A 444 6.22 -17.60 -10.95
N LEU A 445 5.44 -16.86 -10.16
CA LEU A 445 4.12 -17.24 -9.65
C LEU A 445 2.98 -16.49 -10.38
N GLY A 446 3.27 -15.33 -10.96
CA GLY A 446 2.31 -14.55 -11.71
C GLY A 446 2.98 -13.53 -12.64
N TYR A 447 2.39 -13.32 -13.82
CA TYR A 447 2.76 -12.24 -14.72
C TYR A 447 1.95 -10.98 -14.41
N PRO A 448 2.50 -9.77 -14.68
CA PRO A 448 1.86 -8.52 -14.33
C PRO A 448 0.69 -8.20 -15.27
N SER A 449 -0.35 -7.55 -14.73
CA SER A 449 -1.52 -7.11 -15.49
C SER A 449 -1.93 -5.66 -15.22
N LYS A 450 -1.21 -4.95 -14.31
CA LYS A 450 -1.50 -3.54 -13.95
C LYS A 450 -1.60 -2.65 -15.20
N PRO A 451 -2.69 -1.87 -15.38
CA PRO A 451 -2.94 -1.04 -16.56
C PRO A 451 -1.98 0.15 -16.64
N ILE A 452 -1.70 0.75 -15.49
CA ILE A 452 -0.97 1.99 -15.32
C ILE A 452 0.31 1.74 -14.52
N GLY A 453 1.38 2.41 -14.94
CA GLY A 453 2.63 2.56 -14.19
C GLY A 453 2.84 4.05 -13.89
N LEU A 454 3.50 4.34 -12.77
CA LEU A 454 3.87 5.69 -12.39
C LEU A 454 5.34 5.93 -12.69
N PHE A 455 5.67 7.05 -13.32
CA PHE A 455 7.04 7.42 -13.65
C PHE A 455 7.33 8.83 -13.17
N ILE A 456 8.58 9.11 -12.83
CA ILE A 456 8.98 10.44 -12.42
C ILE A 456 10.38 10.72 -12.92
N LYS A 457 10.61 11.96 -13.35
CA LYS A 457 11.96 12.45 -13.64
C LYS A 457 12.81 12.42 -12.38
N ARG A 458 14.13 12.62 -12.53
CA ARG A 458 15.02 12.77 -11.37
C ARG A 458 14.49 13.87 -10.45
N SER A 459 14.21 13.52 -9.20
CA SER A 459 13.56 14.39 -8.23
C SER A 459 13.95 13.97 -6.81
N ILE A 460 13.31 14.57 -5.81
CA ILE A 460 13.50 14.31 -4.39
C ILE A 460 12.15 13.91 -3.79
N ILE A 461 12.16 12.90 -2.92
CA ILE A 461 11.00 12.49 -2.14
C ILE A 461 11.21 12.84 -0.66
N PHE A 462 10.14 13.34 -0.06
CA PHE A 462 10.06 13.64 1.37
C PHE A 462 9.21 12.57 2.01
N ARG A 463 9.82 11.69 2.80
CA ARG A 463 9.13 10.56 3.42
C ARG A 463 8.81 10.84 4.87
N SER A 464 7.63 10.40 5.27
CA SER A 464 7.26 10.25 6.67
C SER A 464 8.26 9.34 7.39
N ASP A 465 8.62 9.74 8.61
CA ASP A 465 9.53 9.00 9.47
C ASP A 465 9.17 9.27 10.94
N SER A 466 8.02 8.76 11.36
CA SER A 466 7.48 9.01 12.70
C SER A 466 8.04 8.08 13.78
N ASN A 467 7.91 8.49 15.05
CA ASN A 467 8.17 7.62 16.21
C ASN A 467 7.07 6.56 16.45
N GLY A 468 6.07 6.49 15.57
CA GLY A 468 4.94 5.57 15.69
C GLY A 468 4.83 4.55 14.56
N GLU A 469 5.64 4.60 13.50
CA GLU A 469 5.42 3.75 12.32
C GLU A 469 5.77 2.27 12.51
N ASP A 470 6.86 1.98 13.20
CA ASP A 470 7.40 0.61 13.33
C ASP A 470 7.42 0.17 14.81
N LEU A 471 6.35 0.48 15.56
CA LEU A 471 6.21 -0.02 16.92
C LEU A 471 5.79 -1.50 16.90
N GLU A 472 6.34 -2.28 17.83
CA GLU A 472 6.01 -3.70 17.95
C GLU A 472 4.50 -3.89 18.23
N GLY A 473 3.81 -4.63 17.36
CA GLY A 473 2.34 -4.80 17.44
C GLY A 473 1.51 -3.65 16.86
N TYR A 474 2.13 -2.68 16.17
CA TYR A 474 1.43 -1.62 15.44
C TYR A 474 1.92 -1.52 13.99
N ALA A 475 0.98 -1.61 13.04
CA ALA A 475 1.29 -1.58 11.62
C ALA A 475 1.19 -0.16 11.06
N GLY A 476 2.29 0.59 11.04
CA GLY A 476 2.33 1.94 10.48
C GLY A 476 2.45 2.02 8.96
N ALA A 477 2.55 0.88 8.26
CA ALA A 477 2.75 0.82 6.81
C ALA A 477 1.65 1.60 6.07
N GLY A 478 2.04 2.57 5.25
CA GLY A 478 1.15 3.42 4.46
C GLY A 478 0.32 4.45 5.25
N LEU A 479 0.43 4.55 6.58
CA LEU A 479 -0.41 5.48 7.36
C LEU A 479 -0.09 6.95 7.09
N TYR A 480 1.19 7.26 6.94
CA TYR A 480 1.72 8.61 6.75
C TYR A 480 2.30 8.77 5.35
N ASP A 481 2.15 9.96 4.79
CA ASP A 481 2.43 10.20 3.38
C ASP A 481 3.93 10.33 3.11
N SER A 482 4.37 9.74 1.99
CA SER A 482 5.64 10.08 1.34
C SER A 482 5.31 10.92 0.11
N VAL A 483 5.90 12.10 -0.01
CA VAL A 483 5.49 13.11 -0.98
C VAL A 483 6.66 13.46 -1.88
N PRO A 484 6.63 13.09 -3.17
CA PRO A 484 7.62 13.54 -4.12
C PRO A 484 7.45 15.04 -4.41
N MET A 485 8.56 15.69 -4.73
CA MET A 485 8.56 17.11 -5.09
C MET A 485 7.90 17.36 -6.45
N ASP A 486 8.12 16.47 -7.40
CA ASP A 486 7.50 16.49 -8.72
C ASP A 486 6.33 15.51 -8.77
N VAL A 487 5.33 15.84 -9.59
CA VAL A 487 4.18 14.96 -9.82
C VAL A 487 4.59 13.79 -10.70
N GLU A 488 4.05 12.62 -10.42
CA GLU A 488 4.22 11.40 -11.19
C GLU A 488 3.41 11.44 -12.49
N ASP A 489 4.02 10.97 -13.57
CA ASP A 489 3.36 10.73 -14.84
C ASP A 489 2.69 9.35 -14.81
N GLU A 490 1.37 9.32 -14.99
CA GLU A 490 0.62 8.09 -15.22
C GLU A 490 0.79 7.62 -16.67
N VAL A 491 1.34 6.42 -16.85
CA VAL A 491 1.62 5.85 -18.17
C VAL A 491 0.85 4.54 -18.34
N VAL A 492 0.12 4.42 -19.45
CA VAL A 492 -0.49 3.16 -19.85
C VAL A 492 0.61 2.18 -20.26
N LEU A 493 0.69 1.07 -19.55
CA LEU A 493 1.78 0.11 -19.74
C LEU A 493 1.56 -0.78 -20.95
N ASP A 494 2.60 -0.97 -21.75
CA ASP A 494 2.70 -2.01 -22.76
C ASP A 494 3.67 -3.10 -22.28
N TYR A 495 3.12 -4.30 -22.02
CA TYR A 495 3.90 -5.48 -21.61
C TYR A 495 4.35 -6.33 -22.81
N THR A 496 3.86 -6.08 -24.02
CA THR A 496 4.19 -6.87 -25.21
C THR A 496 5.61 -6.65 -25.70
N THR A 497 6.21 -5.53 -25.30
CA THR A 497 7.58 -5.13 -25.62
C THR A 497 8.49 -5.08 -24.38
N ASP A 498 7.96 -5.46 -23.21
CA ASP A 498 8.68 -5.35 -21.95
C ASP A 498 9.71 -6.48 -21.80
N PRO A 499 11.01 -6.19 -21.59
CA PRO A 499 12.04 -7.22 -21.41
C PRO A 499 11.80 -8.16 -20.25
N LEU A 500 11.19 -7.69 -19.14
CA LEU A 500 10.85 -8.55 -18.00
C LEU A 500 9.88 -9.68 -18.40
N ILE A 501 9.11 -9.46 -19.46
CA ILE A 501 8.12 -10.41 -19.99
C ILE A 501 8.70 -11.22 -21.14
N THR A 502 9.30 -10.53 -22.10
CA THR A 502 9.68 -11.06 -23.42
C THR A 502 11.05 -11.72 -23.44
N ASP A 503 11.95 -11.37 -22.52
CA ASP A 503 13.31 -11.90 -22.41
C ASP A 503 13.47 -12.70 -21.11
N SER A 504 13.55 -14.03 -21.22
CA SER A 504 13.71 -14.92 -20.06
C SER A 504 15.07 -14.78 -19.39
N GLY A 505 16.13 -14.46 -20.14
CA GLY A 505 17.47 -14.26 -19.60
C GLY A 505 17.53 -12.97 -18.77
N PHE A 506 17.01 -11.88 -19.32
CA PHE A 506 16.86 -10.62 -18.58
C PHE A 506 15.99 -10.80 -17.34
N ARG A 507 14.81 -11.43 -17.48
CA ARG A 507 13.92 -11.71 -16.35
C ARG A 507 14.65 -12.46 -15.23
N ASN A 508 15.26 -13.61 -15.54
CA ASN A 508 15.95 -14.40 -14.53
C ASN A 508 17.07 -13.62 -13.85
N SER A 509 17.84 -12.83 -14.62
CA SER A 509 18.90 -11.98 -14.07
C SER A 509 18.36 -10.94 -13.08
N ILE A 510 17.26 -10.25 -13.42
CA ILE A 510 16.66 -9.24 -12.54
C ILE A 510 16.05 -9.88 -11.29
N LEU A 511 15.23 -10.92 -11.44
CA LEU A 511 14.57 -11.58 -10.31
C LEU A 511 15.60 -12.20 -9.34
N SER A 512 16.68 -12.79 -9.85
CA SER A 512 17.79 -13.30 -9.03
C SER A 512 18.51 -12.17 -8.29
N SER A 513 18.74 -11.03 -8.96
CA SER A 513 19.38 -9.87 -8.31
C SER A 513 18.51 -9.29 -7.19
N ILE A 514 17.19 -9.26 -7.38
CA ILE A 514 16.23 -8.89 -6.33
C ILE A 514 16.31 -9.87 -5.14
N ALA A 515 16.26 -11.18 -5.40
CA ALA A 515 16.35 -12.20 -4.36
C ALA A 515 17.66 -12.13 -3.57
N ARG A 516 18.81 -11.99 -4.25
CA ARG A 516 20.12 -11.83 -3.62
C ARG A 516 20.20 -10.56 -2.76
N ALA A 517 19.57 -9.46 -3.18
CA ALA A 517 19.52 -8.23 -2.38
C ALA A 517 18.74 -8.47 -1.09
N GLY A 518 17.56 -9.09 -1.19
CA GLY A 518 16.75 -9.45 -0.03
C GLY A 518 17.49 -10.36 0.95
N HIS A 519 18.13 -11.43 0.45
CA HIS A 519 18.89 -12.36 1.28
C HIS A 519 20.05 -11.67 2.02
N ALA A 520 20.85 -10.86 1.31
CA ALA A 520 21.97 -10.14 1.91
C ALA A 520 21.54 -9.15 2.99
N ILE A 521 20.37 -8.52 2.83
CA ILE A 521 19.81 -7.59 3.83
C ILE A 521 19.30 -8.36 5.05
N GLU A 522 18.62 -9.49 4.86
CA GLU A 522 18.21 -10.36 5.95
C GLU A 522 19.42 -10.87 6.76
N GLU A 523 20.48 -11.34 6.10
CA GLU A 523 21.70 -11.77 6.79
C GLU A 523 22.34 -10.63 7.60
N LEU A 524 22.29 -9.40 7.09
CA LEU A 524 22.82 -8.23 7.76
C LEU A 524 22.02 -7.87 9.03
N TYR A 525 20.70 -7.99 8.99
CA TYR A 525 19.83 -7.69 10.14
C TYR A 525 19.66 -8.86 11.10
N GLY A 526 19.86 -10.10 10.65
CA GLY A 526 19.67 -11.31 11.43
C GLY A 526 18.20 -11.67 11.68
N SER A 527 17.27 -11.05 10.97
CA SER A 527 15.82 -11.32 11.06
C SER A 527 15.15 -11.09 9.71
N PRO A 528 13.98 -11.73 9.44
CA PRO A 528 13.23 -11.51 8.21
C PRO A 528 12.94 -10.04 7.93
N GLN A 529 12.99 -9.63 6.66
CA GLN A 529 12.87 -8.23 6.24
C GLN A 529 11.78 -8.03 5.19
N ASP A 530 11.12 -6.89 5.30
CA ASP A 530 10.29 -6.25 4.28
C ASP A 530 11.11 -5.14 3.61
N VAL A 531 11.53 -5.39 2.37
CA VAL A 531 12.47 -4.54 1.63
C VAL A 531 11.77 -3.94 0.42
N GLU A 532 11.82 -2.62 0.31
CA GLU A 532 11.36 -1.89 -0.88
C GLU A 532 12.57 -1.40 -1.68
N GLY A 533 12.54 -1.58 -3.00
CA GLY A 533 13.63 -1.18 -3.87
C GLY A 533 13.20 -0.95 -5.31
N VAL A 534 14.17 -0.52 -6.12
CA VAL A 534 13.97 -0.24 -7.53
C VAL A 534 15.10 -0.80 -8.38
N VAL A 535 14.78 -1.04 -9.65
CA VAL A 535 15.70 -1.43 -10.71
C VAL A 535 15.85 -0.25 -11.65
N LYS A 536 17.09 0.17 -11.89
CA LYS A 536 17.44 1.15 -12.92
C LYS A 536 18.63 0.66 -13.72
N ASP A 537 18.46 0.52 -15.03
CA ASP A 537 19.50 0.07 -15.96
C ASP A 537 20.13 -1.26 -15.51
N GLY A 538 19.28 -2.18 -15.01
CA GLY A 538 19.66 -3.48 -14.46
C GLY A 538 20.34 -3.44 -13.08
N LYS A 539 20.52 -2.27 -12.46
CA LYS A 539 21.10 -2.11 -11.13
C LYS A 539 20.01 -2.03 -10.06
N ILE A 540 20.27 -2.63 -8.92
CA ILE A 540 19.36 -2.64 -7.77
C ILE A 540 19.67 -1.47 -6.84
N TYR A 541 18.62 -0.77 -6.41
CA TYR A 541 18.67 0.24 -5.37
C TYR A 541 17.67 -0.11 -4.29
N VAL A 542 18.10 -0.09 -3.02
CA VAL A 542 17.19 -0.30 -1.88
C VAL A 542 16.80 1.06 -1.34
N VAL A 543 15.49 1.30 -1.27
CA VAL A 543 14.93 2.59 -0.89
C VAL A 543 14.34 2.58 0.51
N GLN A 544 13.94 1.40 1.01
CA GLN A 544 13.47 1.20 2.38
C GLN A 544 13.71 -0.26 2.83
N THR A 545 13.89 -0.47 4.13
CA THR A 545 13.82 -1.80 4.75
C THR A 545 13.25 -1.67 6.15
N ARG A 546 12.52 -2.69 6.60
CA ARG A 546 12.04 -2.85 7.96
C ARG A 546 11.93 -4.34 8.31
N PRO A 547 11.93 -4.70 9.61
CA PRO A 547 11.62 -6.07 10.01
C PRO A 547 10.27 -6.53 9.43
N GLN A 548 10.25 -7.74 8.89
CA GLN A 548 9.00 -8.41 8.52
C GLN A 548 8.35 -8.94 9.81
N MET A 549 7.08 -8.60 10.01
CA MET A 549 6.28 -8.94 11.20
C MET A 549 5.52 -10.25 11.05
#